data_AF-A0A1F4D6A0-F1
#
_entry.id   AF-A0A1F4D6A0-F1
#
_cell.length_a   1.000
_cell.length_b   1.000
_cell.length_c   1.000
_cell.angle_alpha   90.00
_cell.angle_beta   90.00
_cell.angle_gamma   90.00
#
_symmetry.space_group_name_H-M   'P 1'
#
loop_
_entity.id
_entity.type
_entity.pdbx_description
1 polymer ?
#
loop_
_entity_poly.entity_id
_entity_poly.type
_entity_poly.pdbx_seq_one_letter_code
_entity_poly.pdbx_strand_id
1 'polypeptide(L)'
;MVVVQVLWPQPPQTPDQARAIAERSAPRFRGKPGLLSKHYLRERETGMGGGMYVWESRVAAEAHYNAEWRARMTAENGHEPQVRYFDVPLVVDNTRETVS
;
A
#
# COMPACT_ATOMS: atom_id res chain seq x y z
N MET A 1 15.22 4.59 0.37
CA MET A 1 13.91 3.93 0.27
C MET A 1 12.80 4.96 0.28
N VAL A 2 11.60 4.63 -0.19
CA VAL A 2 10.42 5.50 -0.09
C VAL A 2 9.27 4.76 0.57
N VAL A 3 8.47 5.48 1.33
CA VAL A 3 7.17 5.01 1.81
C VAL A 3 6.09 5.58 0.90
N VAL A 4 5.20 4.72 0.44
CA VAL A 4 4.05 5.12 -0.36
C VAL A 4 2.78 4.73 0.38
N GLN A 5 1.91 5.71 0.58
CA GLN A 5 0.58 5.48 1.08
C GLN A 5 -0.40 5.51 -0.09
N VAL A 6 -1.21 4.46 -0.19
CA VAL A 6 -2.30 4.39 -1.15
C VAL A 6 -3.60 4.23 -0.39
N LEU A 7 -4.53 5.16 -0.57
CA LEU A 7 -5.85 5.13 0.07
C LEU A 7 -6.96 5.34 -0.94
N TRP A 8 -8.09 4.67 -0.74
CA TRP A 8 -9.34 4.92 -1.46
C TRP A 8 -10.55 4.56 -0.57
N PRO A 9 -11.74 5.09 -0.87
CA PRO A 9 -12.96 4.71 -0.17
C PRO A 9 -13.19 3.21 -0.25
N GLN A 10 -13.56 2.60 0.87
CA GLN A 10 -13.88 1.18 0.93
C GLN A 10 -15.38 0.96 1.14
N PRO A 11 -15.94 -0.13 0.60
CA PRO A 11 -17.27 -0.55 1.01
C PRO A 11 -17.27 -0.89 2.52
N PRO A 12 -18.42 -0.72 3.21
CA PRO A 12 -18.57 -1.16 4.59
C PRO A 12 -18.21 -2.64 4.74
N GLN A 13 -17.32 -2.93 5.66
CA GLN A 13 -16.81 -4.29 5.88
C GLN A 13 -16.33 -4.48 7.32
N THR A 14 -16.50 -5.70 7.81
CA THR A 14 -15.96 -6.13 9.10
C THR A 14 -14.44 -6.28 9.02
N PRO A 15 -13.72 -6.28 10.16
CA PRO A 15 -12.29 -6.57 10.18
C PRO A 15 -11.91 -7.89 9.50
N ASP A 16 -12.72 -8.94 9.70
CA ASP A 16 -12.45 -10.26 9.10
C ASP A 16 -12.64 -10.26 7.58
N GLN A 17 -13.67 -9.56 7.09
CA GLN A 17 -13.86 -9.37 5.65
C GLN A 17 -12.67 -8.61 5.03
N ALA A 18 -12.22 -7.53 5.67
CA ALA A 18 -11.06 -6.76 5.24
C ALA A 18 -9.78 -7.62 5.21
N ARG A 19 -9.57 -8.45 6.24
CA ARG A 19 -8.46 -9.40 6.29
C ARG A 19 -8.53 -10.43 5.17
N ALA A 20 -9.70 -11.02 4.92
CA ALA A 20 -9.86 -12.00 3.85
C ALA A 20 -9.61 -11.39 2.46
N ILE A 21 -10.02 -10.14 2.22
CA ILE A 21 -9.70 -9.39 0.99
C ILE A 21 -8.18 -9.17 0.89
N ALA A 22 -7.54 -8.76 1.98
CA ALA A 22 -6.10 -8.56 2.03
C ALA A 22 -5.33 -9.84 1.68
N GLU A 23 -5.70 -10.97 2.30
CA GLU A 23 -5.09 -12.29 2.07
C GLU A 23 -5.21 -12.74 0.60
N ARG A 24 -6.37 -12.55 -0.03
CA ARG A 24 -6.54 -12.85 -1.47
C ARG A 24 -5.64 -12.02 -2.37
N SER A 25 -5.34 -10.79 -1.99
CA SER A 25 -4.47 -9.90 -2.78
C SER A 25 -2.98 -10.09 -2.49
N ALA A 26 -2.61 -10.60 -1.31
CA ALA A 26 -1.23 -10.69 -0.84
C ALA A 26 -0.27 -11.43 -1.79
N PRO A 27 -0.66 -12.53 -2.46
CA PRO A 27 0.21 -13.21 -3.43
C PRO A 27 0.69 -12.31 -4.58
N ARG A 28 -0.06 -11.25 -4.95
CA ARG A 28 0.33 -10.31 -6.00
C ARG A 28 1.52 -9.42 -5.63
N PHE A 29 1.82 -9.32 -4.33
CA PHE A 29 2.87 -8.47 -3.78
C PHE A 29 4.06 -9.27 -3.26
N ARG A 30 3.87 -10.55 -2.92
CA ARG A 30 4.96 -11.42 -2.47
C ARG A 30 6.01 -11.57 -3.59
N GLY A 31 7.26 -11.22 -3.28
CA GLY A 31 8.38 -11.30 -4.23
C GLY A 31 8.33 -10.24 -5.34
N LYS A 32 7.51 -9.20 -5.21
CA LYS A 32 7.47 -8.11 -6.19
C LYS A 32 8.81 -7.35 -6.17
N PRO A 33 9.49 -7.18 -7.33
CA PRO A 33 10.77 -6.48 -7.39
C PRO A 33 10.71 -5.08 -6.78
N GLY A 34 11.67 -4.77 -5.92
CA GLY A 34 11.80 -3.47 -5.24
C GLY A 34 10.80 -3.19 -4.12
N LEU A 35 9.79 -4.04 -3.91
CA LEU A 35 8.86 -3.91 -2.79
C LEU A 35 9.44 -4.60 -1.55
N LEU A 36 9.77 -3.82 -0.52
CA LEU A 36 10.36 -4.31 0.73
C LEU A 36 9.29 -4.80 1.71
N SER A 37 8.19 -4.05 1.83
CA SER A 37 7.05 -4.47 2.65
C SER A 37 5.74 -3.81 2.20
N LYS A 38 4.62 -4.45 2.58
CA LYS A 38 3.27 -3.90 2.42
C LYS A 38 2.48 -4.13 3.68
N HIS A 39 1.89 -3.07 4.23
CA HIS A 39 0.94 -3.13 5.33
C HIS A 39 -0.45 -2.78 4.80
N TYR A 40 -1.44 -3.61 5.09
CA TYR A 40 -2.82 -3.37 4.71
C TYR A 40 -3.47 -2.39 5.69
N LEU A 41 -4.14 -1.37 5.17
CA LEU A 41 -4.72 -0.28 5.96
C LEU A 41 -6.24 -0.34 5.91
N ARG A 42 -6.86 -0.11 7.08
CA ARG A 42 -8.30 0.14 7.24
C ARG A 42 -8.46 1.28 8.23
N GLU A 43 -8.97 2.41 7.76
CA GLU A 43 -9.27 3.58 8.58
C GLU A 43 -10.67 3.43 9.18
N ARG A 44 -10.78 3.56 10.51
CA ARG A 44 -12.06 3.31 11.20
C ARG A 44 -13.04 4.46 11.05
N GLU A 45 -12.56 5.69 10.99
CA GLU A 45 -13.38 6.90 11.10
C GLU A 45 -13.91 7.38 9.75
N THR A 46 -13.08 7.29 8.71
CA THR A 46 -13.39 7.86 7.38
C THR A 46 -13.95 6.85 6.39
N GLY A 47 -13.86 5.55 6.70
CA GLY A 47 -14.17 4.47 5.74
C GLY A 47 -13.13 4.30 4.64
N MET A 48 -11.98 4.97 4.71
CA MET A 48 -10.88 4.77 3.77
C MET A 48 -10.10 3.48 4.09
N GLY A 49 -9.44 2.94 3.09
CA GLY A 49 -8.53 1.81 3.24
C GLY A 49 -7.55 1.73 2.09
N GLY A 50 -6.64 0.76 2.17
CA GLY A 50 -5.63 0.57 1.12
C GLY A 50 -4.35 -0.05 1.67
N GLY A 51 -3.21 0.60 1.45
CA GLY A 51 -1.93 0.06 1.87
C GLY A 51 -0.84 1.11 2.12
N MET A 52 0.06 0.77 3.04
CA MET A 52 1.37 1.39 3.17
C MET A 52 2.40 0.47 2.53
N TYR A 53 3.29 1.02 1.70
CA TYR A 53 4.26 0.26 0.95
C TYR A 53 5.64 0.85 1.18
N VAL A 54 6.62 0.01 1.48
CA VAL A 54 8.02 0.40 1.55
C VAL A 54 8.70 -0.10 0.29
N TRP A 55 9.23 0.81 -0.51
CA TRP A 55 9.94 0.50 -1.75
C TRP A 55 11.41 0.88 -1.64
N GLU A 56 12.29 0.12 -2.30
CA GLU A 56 13.73 0.39 -2.31
C GLU A 56 14.05 1.78 -2.87
N SER A 57 13.27 2.25 -3.86
CA SER A 57 13.46 3.54 -4.52
C SER A 57 12.15 4.14 -5.02
N ARG A 58 12.18 5.45 -5.28
CA ARG A 58 11.08 6.18 -5.92
C ARG A 58 10.73 5.62 -7.30
N VAL A 59 11.75 5.29 -8.09
CA VAL A 59 11.61 4.73 -9.44
C VAL A 59 10.89 3.39 -9.39
N ALA A 60 11.25 2.48 -8.47
CA ALA A 60 10.57 1.19 -8.31
C ALA A 60 9.08 1.37 -7.95
N ALA A 61 8.78 2.31 -7.06
CA ALA A 61 7.40 2.63 -6.70
C ALA A 61 6.61 3.22 -7.89
N GLU A 62 7.18 4.17 -8.63
CA GLU A 62 6.51 4.82 -9.76
C GLU A 62 6.29 3.87 -10.94
N ALA A 63 7.20 2.92 -11.16
CA ALA A 63 7.01 1.84 -12.12
C ALA A 63 5.78 0.98 -11.78
N HIS A 64 5.47 0.82 -10.48
CA HIS A 64 4.27 0.11 -10.03
C HIS A 64 3.00 0.96 -10.10
N TYR A 65 3.04 2.20 -9.59
CA TYR A 65 1.90 3.12 -9.56
C TYR A 65 1.82 3.98 -10.82
N ASN A 66 2.00 3.35 -11.98
CA ASN A 66 1.95 4.02 -13.27
C ASN A 66 0.50 4.36 -13.71
N ALA A 67 0.36 4.99 -14.88
CA ALA A 67 -0.96 5.40 -15.38
C ALA A 67 -1.91 4.22 -15.62
N GLU A 68 -1.41 3.08 -16.13
CA GLU A 68 -2.21 1.87 -16.36
C GLU A 68 -2.75 1.31 -15.03
N TRP A 69 -1.90 1.25 -14.01
CA TRP A 69 -2.31 0.81 -12.68
C TRP A 69 -3.40 1.73 -12.11
N ARG A 70 -3.27 3.05 -12.24
CA ARG A 70 -4.29 4.01 -11.77
C ARG A 70 -5.60 3.81 -12.50
N ALA A 71 -5.57 3.74 -13.83
CA ALA A 71 -6.76 3.52 -14.64
C ALA A 71 -7.49 2.23 -14.26
N ARG A 72 -6.75 1.12 -14.08
CA ARG A 72 -7.32 -0.15 -13.62
C ARG A 72 -7.93 -0.01 -12.23
N MET A 73 -7.22 0.58 -11.27
CA MET A 73 -7.72 0.75 -9.90
C MET A 73 -8.98 1.62 -9.87
N THR A 74 -9.02 2.71 -10.64
CA THR A 74 -10.21 3.56 -10.78
C THR A 74 -11.39 2.79 -11.37
N ALA A 75 -11.16 1.99 -12.42
CA ALA A 75 -12.21 1.18 -13.02
C ALA A 75 -12.75 0.08 -12.07
N GLU A 76 -11.87 -0.58 -11.32
CA GLU A 76 -12.24 -1.65 -10.38
C GLU A 76 -12.95 -1.12 -9.12
N ASN A 77 -12.56 0.06 -8.63
CA ASN A 77 -13.01 0.59 -7.33
C ASN A 77 -13.98 1.77 -7.45
N GLY A 78 -14.24 2.29 -8.66
CA GLY A 78 -15.10 3.45 -8.91
C GLY A 78 -14.53 4.81 -8.49
N HIS A 79 -13.36 4.82 -7.84
CA HIS A 79 -12.70 6.01 -7.34
C HIS A 79 -11.21 5.96 -7.65
N GLU A 80 -10.63 7.11 -8.00
CA GLU A 80 -9.18 7.20 -8.19
C GLU A 80 -8.47 7.05 -6.83
N PRO A 81 -7.44 6.18 -6.73
CA PRO A 81 -6.69 6.03 -5.50
C PRO A 81 -5.82 7.24 -5.21
N GLN A 82 -5.85 7.70 -3.95
CA GLN A 82 -4.93 8.71 -3.43
C GLN A 82 -3.56 8.07 -3.21
N VAL A 83 -2.55 8.48 -3.98
CA VAL A 83 -1.17 7.99 -3.87
C VAL A 83 -0.26 9.09 -3.36
N ARG A 84 0.32 8.90 -2.18
CA ARG A 84 1.25 9.85 -1.54
C ARG A 84 2.61 9.21 -1.34
N TYR A 85 3.68 9.93 -1.65
CA TYR A 85 5.06 9.47 -1.55
C TYR A 85 5.80 10.24 -0.46
N PHE A 86 6.62 9.52 0.29
CA PHE A 86 7.41 10.07 1.38
C PHE A 86 8.83 9.52 1.28
N ASP A 87 9.81 10.41 1.29
CA ASP A 87 11.21 10.02 1.46
C ASP A 87 11.43 9.61 2.91
N VAL A 88 12.15 8.51 3.11
CA VAL A 88 12.44 7.96 4.43
C VAL A 88 13.93 8.05 4.68
N PRO A 89 14.39 9.10 5.37
CA PRO A 89 15.81 9.28 5.66
C PRO A 89 16.33 8.39 6.79
N LEU A 90 15.43 7.83 7.62
CA LEU A 90 15.77 6.98 8.75
C LEU A 90 14.61 6.05 9.11
N VAL A 91 14.93 4.82 9.49
CA VAL A 91 14.02 3.80 10.02
C VAL A 91 14.52 3.35 11.39
N VAL A 92 13.60 3.24 12.34
CA VAL A 92 13.82 2.57 13.62
C VAL A 92 13.00 1.29 13.61
N ASP A 93 13.67 0.14 13.66
CA ASP A 93 13.03 -1.17 13.69
C ASP A 93 13.34 -1.89 15.02
N ASN A 94 12.42 -1.73 15.98
CA ASN A 94 12.50 -2.40 17.28
C ASN A 94 12.33 -3.92 17.21
N THR A 95 11.78 -4.47 16.11
CA THR A 95 11.65 -5.94 15.96
C THR A 95 12.97 -6.61 15.60
N ARG A 96 13.92 -5.81 15.09
CA ARG A 96 15.28 -6.23 14.73
C ARG A 96 16.36 -5.54 15.56
N GLU A 97 15.97 -4.64 16.46
CA GLU A 97 16.89 -3.80 17.24
C GLU A 97 17.87 -3.00 16.35
N THR A 98 17.35 -2.41 15.26
CA THR A 98 18.17 -1.66 14.29
C THR A 98 17.69 -0.23 14.04
N VAL A 99 18.64 0.61 13.62
CA VAL A 99 18.41 1.95 13.08
C VAL A 99 19.14 2.02 11.74
N SER A 100 18.43 2.34 10.66
CA SER A 100 18.96 2.30 9.28
C SER A 100 18.39 3.38 8.38
#